data_AF-A0A084AW60-F1
#
_entry.id   AF-A0A084AW60-F1
#
_cell.length_a   1.000
_cell.length_b   1.000
_cell.length_c   1.000
_cell.angle_alpha   90.00
_cell.angle_beta   90.00
_cell.angle_gamma   90.00
#
_symmetry.space_group_name_H-M   'P 1'
#
loop_
_entity.id
_entity.type
_entity.pdbx_description
1 polymer ?
#
loop_
_entity_poly.entity_id
_entity_poly.type
_entity_poly.pdbx_seq_one_letter_code
_entity_poly.pdbx_strand_id
1 'polypeptide(L)'
;MGGNPSKVTAQDKAILDMKIQRDKLHQYQRRITVLTDKETDIAKQMIAKGDKKRALLALRRKKYQESLLAQTDAQLEQLEKLTSKVEFALIQKDVVFGLQQGTKVLQQIHAEMGGIEKVEKLMGDTADAIAYQQEISDMLGGKISTQDEEEVEDELAALEAEVAGVGRELPTVPNDRLPEAERNAESQAERQPERQAMLA
;
A
#
# COMPACT_ATOMS: atom_id res chain seq x y z
N MET A 1 11.77 -48.93 -19.29
CA MET A 1 12.49 -48.11 -18.30
C MET A 1 12.18 -46.64 -18.59
N GLY A 2 11.17 -46.08 -17.91
CA GLY A 2 10.83 -44.66 -18.03
C GLY A 2 11.79 -43.85 -17.18
N GLY A 3 12.78 -43.21 -17.81
CA GLY A 3 13.62 -42.24 -17.12
C GLY A 3 12.76 -41.05 -16.74
N ASN A 4 12.56 -40.83 -15.44
CA ASN A 4 11.97 -39.59 -14.95
C ASN A 4 12.76 -38.42 -15.55
N PRO A 5 12.17 -37.58 -16.44
CA PRO A 5 12.84 -36.36 -16.86
C PRO A 5 13.10 -35.56 -15.58
N SER A 6 14.36 -35.20 -15.36
CA SER A 6 14.81 -34.54 -14.14
C SER A 6 13.86 -33.40 -13.74
N LYS A 7 13.43 -33.38 -12.47
CA LYS A 7 12.61 -32.29 -11.88
C LYS A 7 13.24 -30.89 -11.99
N VAL A 8 14.47 -30.80 -12.50
CA VAL A 8 15.21 -29.56 -12.73
C VAL A 8 14.83 -29.00 -14.09
N THR A 9 14.16 -27.87 -14.09
CA THR A 9 13.77 -27.15 -15.31
C THR A 9 14.97 -26.39 -15.91
N ALA A 10 14.85 -25.95 -17.17
CA ALA A 10 15.83 -25.05 -17.78
C ALA A 10 15.97 -23.72 -17.00
N GLN A 11 14.90 -23.29 -16.34
CA GLN A 11 14.86 -22.10 -15.50
C GLN A 11 15.73 -22.28 -14.25
N ASP A 12 15.60 -23.44 -13.59
CA ASP A 12 16.41 -23.76 -12.40
C ASP A 12 17.92 -23.80 -12.72
N LYS A 13 18.28 -24.32 -13.90
CA LYS A 13 19.68 -24.31 -14.38
C LYS A 13 20.18 -22.88 -14.59
N ALA A 14 19.40 -22.02 -15.22
CA ALA A 14 19.78 -20.62 -15.43
C ALA A 14 19.94 -19.85 -14.10
N ILE A 15 19.07 -20.11 -13.12
CA ILE A 15 19.16 -19.51 -11.77
C ILE A 15 20.41 -20.01 -11.05
N LEU A 16 20.71 -21.30 -11.17
CA LEU A 16 21.93 -21.88 -10.61
C LEU A 16 23.19 -21.24 -11.23
N ASP A 17 23.24 -21.10 -12.55
CA ASP A 17 24.37 -20.50 -13.25
C ASP A 17 24.60 -19.04 -12.82
N MET A 18 23.53 -18.26 -12.67
CA MET A 18 23.61 -16.90 -12.11
C MET A 18 24.17 -16.91 -10.69
N LYS A 19 23.68 -17.80 -9.81
CA LYS A 19 24.17 -17.92 -8.42
C LYS A 19 25.64 -18.34 -8.36
N ILE A 20 26.07 -19.27 -9.22
CA ILE A 20 27.48 -19.66 -9.35
C ILE A 20 28.33 -18.46 -9.79
N GLN A 21 27.84 -17.67 -10.74
CA GLN A 21 28.56 -16.50 -11.24
C GLN A 21 28.70 -15.41 -10.17
N ARG A 22 27.66 -15.18 -9.36
CA ARG A 22 27.73 -14.32 -8.16
C ARG A 22 28.84 -14.78 -7.22
N ASP A 23 28.86 -16.07 -6.90
CA ASP A 23 29.81 -16.62 -5.94
C ASP A 23 31.27 -16.53 -6.46
N LYS A 24 31.46 -16.72 -7.78
CA LYS A 24 32.76 -16.48 -8.44
C LYS A 24 33.18 -15.02 -8.35
N LEU A 25 32.27 -14.07 -8.55
CA LEU A 25 32.57 -12.64 -8.40
C LEU A 25 32.96 -12.29 -6.96
N HIS A 26 32.28 -12.83 -5.95
CA HIS A 26 32.69 -12.66 -4.55
C HIS A 26 34.08 -13.24 -4.26
N GLN A 27 34.41 -14.42 -4.82
CA GLN A 27 35.75 -14.98 -4.69
C GLN A 27 36.81 -14.09 -5.32
N TYR A 28 36.52 -13.52 -6.50
CA TYR A 28 37.39 -12.59 -7.19
C TYR A 28 37.58 -11.29 -6.40
N GLN A 29 36.49 -10.73 -5.85
CA GLN A 29 36.52 -9.56 -4.97
C GLN A 29 37.46 -9.78 -3.79
N ARG A 30 37.30 -10.89 -3.04
CA ARG A 30 38.19 -11.26 -1.92
C ARG A 30 39.65 -11.37 -2.34
N ARG A 31 39.92 -11.97 -3.51
CA ARG A 31 41.28 -12.11 -4.04
C ARG A 31 41.90 -10.74 -4.37
N ILE A 32 41.13 -9.83 -4.98
CA ILE A 32 41.61 -8.48 -5.27
C ILE A 32 41.86 -7.71 -3.98
N THR A 33 40.96 -7.76 -2.99
CA THR A 33 41.15 -7.06 -1.71
C THR A 33 42.48 -7.42 -1.06
N VAL A 34 42.79 -8.73 -0.97
CA VAL A 34 44.08 -9.20 -0.43
C VAL A 34 45.28 -8.71 -1.26
N LEU A 35 45.11 -8.59 -2.58
CA LEU A 35 46.17 -8.10 -3.45
C LEU A 35 46.40 -6.59 -3.26
N THR A 36 45.32 -5.81 -3.17
CA THR A 36 45.33 -4.38 -2.87
C THR A 36 46.02 -4.10 -1.53
N ASP A 37 45.71 -4.89 -0.49
CA ASP A 37 46.34 -4.76 0.83
C ASP A 37 47.86 -5.01 0.73
N LYS A 38 48.28 -6.06 0.03
CA LYS A 38 49.71 -6.32 -0.22
C LYS A 38 50.40 -5.18 -0.96
N GLU A 39 49.74 -4.59 -1.95
CA GLU A 39 50.30 -3.45 -2.67
C GLU A 39 50.39 -2.19 -1.81
N THR A 40 49.46 -1.98 -0.87
CA THR A 40 49.60 -0.91 0.13
C THR A 40 50.81 -1.10 1.03
N ASP A 41 51.06 -2.33 1.48
CA ASP A 41 52.20 -2.61 2.35
C ASP A 41 53.53 -2.50 1.60
N ILE A 42 53.59 -2.96 0.34
CA ILE A 42 54.75 -2.75 -0.53
C ILE A 42 54.99 -1.24 -0.73
N ALA A 43 53.93 -0.45 -0.97
CA ALA A 43 54.07 0.99 -1.12
C ALA A 43 54.62 1.64 0.16
N LYS A 44 54.12 1.28 1.36
CA LYS A 44 54.64 1.76 2.65
C LYS A 44 56.12 1.41 2.83
N GLN A 45 56.51 0.17 2.54
CA GLN A 45 57.90 -0.27 2.64
C GLN A 45 58.83 0.48 1.69
N MET A 46 58.40 0.74 0.45
CA MET A 46 59.20 1.50 -0.52
C MET A 46 59.36 2.97 -0.13
N ILE A 47 58.33 3.59 0.47
CA ILE A 47 58.42 4.94 1.02
C ILE A 47 59.42 4.98 2.18
N ALA A 48 59.39 4.01 3.10
CA ALA A 48 60.33 3.92 4.21
C ALA A 48 61.79 3.76 3.74
N LYS A 49 62.01 3.11 2.60
CA LYS A 49 63.33 2.97 1.95
C LYS A 49 63.76 4.20 1.14
N GLY A 50 62.93 5.24 1.05
CA GLY A 50 63.19 6.45 0.25
C GLY A 50 62.98 6.29 -1.26
N ASP A 51 62.45 5.15 -1.70
CA ASP A 51 62.47 4.72 -3.11
C ASP A 51 61.19 5.15 -3.86
N LYS A 52 61.05 6.47 -4.06
CA LYS A 52 59.80 7.13 -4.50
C LYS A 52 59.26 6.63 -5.85
N LYS A 53 60.12 6.27 -6.80
CA LYS A 53 59.70 5.77 -8.14
C LYS A 53 58.95 4.44 -8.03
N ARG A 54 59.42 3.53 -7.16
CA ARG A 54 58.81 2.21 -6.97
C ARG A 54 57.52 2.30 -6.16
N ALA A 55 57.47 3.19 -5.18
CA ALA A 55 56.25 3.51 -4.45
C ALA A 55 55.13 4.03 -5.38
N LEU A 56 55.46 4.94 -6.30
CA LEU A 56 54.49 5.44 -7.30
C LEU A 56 53.96 4.32 -8.22
N LEU A 57 54.80 3.37 -8.62
CA LEU A 57 54.36 2.23 -9.44
C LEU A 57 53.39 1.32 -8.66
N ALA A 58 53.68 1.02 -7.40
CA ALA A 58 52.80 0.24 -6.53
C ALA A 58 51.44 0.94 -6.34
N LEU A 59 51.45 2.26 -6.09
CA LEU A 59 50.21 3.04 -5.97
C LEU A 59 49.37 3.08 -7.25
N ARG A 60 50.01 3.10 -8.43
CA ARG A 60 49.30 3.02 -9.72
C ARG A 60 48.62 1.67 -9.92
N ARG A 61 49.30 0.57 -9.57
CA ARG A 61 48.73 -0.78 -9.63
C ARG A 61 47.55 -0.91 -8.66
N LYS A 62 47.70 -0.39 -7.44
CA LYS A 62 46.63 -0.34 -6.44
C LYS A 62 45.40 0.36 -6.99
N LYS A 63 45.57 1.55 -7.56
CA LYS A 63 44.46 2.32 -8.13
C LYS A 63 43.75 1.59 -9.27
N TYR A 64 44.49 0.86 -10.10
CA TYR A 64 43.91 0.03 -11.16
C TYR A 64 43.08 -1.13 -10.58
N GLN A 65 43.56 -1.78 -9.53
CA GLN A 65 42.82 -2.86 -8.84
C GLN A 65 41.60 -2.34 -8.11
N GLU A 66 41.66 -1.16 -7.50
CA GLU A 66 40.49 -0.50 -6.91
C GLU A 66 39.43 -0.18 -7.96
N SER A 67 39.85 0.26 -9.16
CA SER A 67 38.95 0.45 -10.31
C SER A 67 38.31 -0.87 -10.75
N LEU A 68 39.06 -1.96 -10.80
CA LEU A 68 38.52 -3.29 -11.13
C LEU A 68 37.55 -3.79 -10.06
N LEU A 69 37.85 -3.54 -8.79
CA LEU A 69 36.98 -3.89 -7.67
C LEU A 69 35.65 -3.13 -7.77
N ALA A 70 35.69 -1.82 -8.00
CA ALA A 70 34.48 -1.02 -8.19
C ALA A 70 33.62 -1.50 -9.38
N GLN A 71 34.24 -1.88 -10.50
CA GLN A 71 33.52 -2.48 -11.63
C GLN A 71 32.90 -3.83 -11.28
N THR A 72 33.63 -4.65 -10.50
CA THR A 72 33.15 -5.95 -10.04
C THR A 72 31.95 -5.80 -9.11
N ASP A 73 31.99 -4.83 -8.18
CA ASP A 73 30.89 -4.55 -7.26
C ASP A 73 29.63 -4.10 -8.01
N ALA A 74 29.78 -3.23 -9.02
CA ALA A 74 28.66 -2.82 -9.88
C ALA A 74 28.05 -4.00 -10.66
N GLN A 75 28.89 -4.89 -11.18
CA GLN A 75 28.42 -6.11 -11.85
C GLN A 75 27.71 -7.06 -10.89
N LEU A 76 28.20 -7.17 -9.65
CA LEU A 76 27.61 -8.01 -8.63
C LEU A 76 26.22 -7.50 -8.23
N GLU A 77 26.09 -6.20 -8.01
CA GLU A 77 24.80 -5.54 -7.75
C GLU A 77 23.80 -5.77 -8.89
N GLN A 78 24.26 -5.64 -10.14
CA GLN A 78 23.42 -5.92 -11.32
C GLN A 78 22.95 -7.38 -11.34
N LEU A 79 23.81 -8.32 -10.97
CA LEU A 79 23.51 -9.75 -10.97
C LEU A 79 22.55 -10.13 -9.84
N GLU A 80 22.68 -9.53 -8.66
CA GLU A 80 21.72 -9.66 -7.56
C GLU A 80 20.35 -9.11 -7.93
N LYS A 81 20.30 -7.90 -8.52
CA LYS A 81 19.07 -7.31 -9.06
C LYS A 81 18.40 -8.21 -10.09
N LEU A 82 19.19 -8.79 -11.01
CA LEU A 82 18.65 -9.71 -12.02
C LEU A 82 18.09 -10.99 -11.38
N THR A 83 18.81 -11.56 -10.41
CA THR A 83 18.37 -12.77 -9.70
C THR A 83 17.06 -12.52 -8.98
N SER A 84 16.95 -11.42 -8.23
CA SER A 84 15.72 -11.03 -7.54
C SER A 84 14.55 -10.80 -8.51
N LYS A 85 14.79 -10.16 -9.66
CA LYS A 85 13.77 -9.98 -10.71
C LYS A 85 13.28 -11.32 -11.26
N VAL A 86 14.18 -12.28 -11.49
CA VAL A 86 13.81 -13.61 -11.99
C VAL A 86 13.00 -14.37 -10.95
N GLU A 87 13.41 -14.35 -9.68
CA GLU A 87 12.66 -14.97 -8.59
C GLU A 87 11.26 -14.35 -8.44
N PHE A 88 11.15 -13.03 -8.56
CA PHE A 88 9.86 -12.35 -8.56
C PHE A 88 9.00 -12.72 -9.78
N ALA A 89 9.58 -12.81 -10.97
CA ALA A 89 8.86 -13.23 -12.18
C ALA A 89 8.30 -14.66 -12.07
N LEU A 90 9.00 -15.56 -11.36
CA LEU A 90 8.48 -16.90 -11.07
C LEU A 90 7.23 -16.84 -10.18
N ILE A 91 7.26 -16.02 -9.11
CA ILE A 91 6.09 -15.81 -8.25
C ILE A 91 4.93 -15.20 -9.05
N GLN A 92 5.21 -14.20 -9.88
CA GLN A 92 4.20 -13.57 -10.74
C GLN A 92 3.54 -14.58 -11.69
N LYS A 93 4.31 -15.49 -12.28
CA LYS A 93 3.77 -16.57 -13.11
C LYS A 93 2.76 -17.42 -12.32
N ASP A 94 3.10 -17.80 -11.09
CA ASP A 94 2.23 -18.63 -10.26
C ASP A 94 0.96 -17.88 -9.84
N VAL A 95 1.07 -16.58 -9.52
CA VAL A 95 -0.10 -15.71 -9.25
C VAL A 95 -1.02 -15.63 -10.46
N VAL A 96 -0.47 -15.41 -11.66
CA VAL A 96 -1.26 -15.37 -12.90
C VAL A 96 -1.94 -16.70 -13.16
N PHE A 97 -1.26 -17.83 -12.93
CA PHE A 97 -1.86 -19.16 -13.06
C PHE A 97 -2.99 -19.38 -12.03
N GLY A 98 -2.83 -18.89 -10.81
CA GLY A 98 -3.88 -18.89 -9.78
C GLY A 98 -5.09 -18.05 -10.18
N LEU A 99 -4.88 -16.84 -10.70
CA LEU A 99 -5.94 -15.98 -11.21
C LEU A 99 -6.69 -16.63 -12.38
N GLN A 100 -5.98 -17.25 -13.32
CA GLN A 100 -6.61 -17.97 -14.43
C GLN A 100 -7.49 -19.12 -13.96
N GLN A 101 -7.05 -19.89 -12.96
CA GLN A 101 -7.87 -20.94 -12.37
C GLN A 101 -9.08 -20.37 -11.63
N GLY A 102 -8.89 -19.31 -10.83
CA GLY A 102 -9.99 -18.61 -10.16
C GLY A 102 -11.05 -18.11 -11.15
N THR A 103 -10.63 -17.50 -12.26
CA THR A 103 -11.54 -17.07 -13.33
C THR A 103 -12.28 -18.24 -13.95
N LYS A 104 -11.62 -19.38 -14.20
CA LYS A 104 -12.31 -20.59 -14.71
C LYS A 104 -13.36 -21.11 -13.74
N VAL A 105 -13.05 -21.16 -12.45
CA VAL A 105 -14.00 -21.59 -11.41
C VAL A 105 -15.18 -20.62 -11.33
N LEU A 106 -14.92 -19.30 -11.35
CA LEU A 106 -15.97 -18.29 -11.39
C LEU A 106 -16.87 -18.46 -12.62
N GLN A 107 -16.30 -18.70 -13.80
CA GLN A 107 -17.07 -18.96 -15.01
C GLN A 107 -17.95 -20.21 -14.89
N GLN A 108 -17.45 -21.28 -14.26
CA GLN A 108 -18.24 -22.49 -13.97
C GLN A 108 -19.39 -22.19 -13.01
N ILE A 109 -19.13 -21.47 -11.91
CA ILE A 109 -20.17 -21.06 -10.96
C ILE A 109 -21.23 -20.19 -11.65
N HIS A 110 -20.80 -19.23 -12.49
CA HIS A 110 -21.73 -18.42 -13.28
C HIS A 110 -22.56 -19.26 -14.24
N ALA A 111 -21.98 -20.28 -14.89
CA ALA A 111 -22.72 -21.19 -15.75
C ALA A 111 -23.72 -22.05 -14.96
N GLU A 112 -23.36 -22.57 -13.79
CA GLU A 112 -24.23 -23.35 -12.90
C GLU A 112 -25.38 -22.51 -12.31
N MET A 113 -25.12 -21.24 -11.99
CA MET A 113 -26.14 -20.27 -11.57
C MET A 113 -27.07 -19.83 -12.73
N GLY A 114 -26.87 -20.36 -13.94
CA GLY A 114 -27.72 -20.16 -15.12
C GLY A 114 -27.30 -19.00 -16.01
N GLY A 115 -26.07 -18.51 -15.87
CA GLY A 115 -25.48 -17.47 -16.70
C GLY A 115 -26.21 -16.12 -16.60
N ILE A 116 -25.96 -15.25 -17.59
CA ILE A 116 -26.65 -13.97 -17.72
C ILE A 116 -28.14 -14.19 -17.99
N GLU A 117 -28.51 -15.20 -18.78
CA GLU A 117 -29.89 -15.48 -19.17
C GLU A 117 -30.82 -15.78 -17.97
N LYS A 118 -30.35 -16.57 -16.99
CA LYS A 118 -31.17 -16.85 -15.79
C LYS A 118 -31.22 -15.65 -14.86
N VAL A 119 -30.17 -14.82 -14.79
CA VAL A 119 -30.19 -13.57 -14.03
C VAL A 119 -31.14 -12.55 -14.68
N GLU A 120 -31.08 -12.39 -16.00
CA GLU A 120 -32.02 -11.55 -16.77
C GLU A 120 -33.46 -12.03 -16.63
N LYS A 121 -33.70 -13.34 -16.71
CA LYS A 121 -35.02 -13.92 -16.48
C LYS A 121 -35.51 -13.68 -15.05
N LEU A 122 -34.65 -13.84 -14.04
CA LEU A 122 -35.03 -13.62 -12.64
C LEU A 122 -35.32 -12.13 -12.36
N MET A 123 -34.58 -11.21 -13.00
CA MET A 123 -34.89 -9.77 -12.95
C MET A 123 -36.21 -9.44 -13.66
N GLY A 124 -36.48 -10.05 -14.82
CA GLY A 124 -37.76 -9.93 -15.52
C GLY A 124 -38.93 -10.47 -14.69
N ASP A 125 -38.83 -11.70 -14.20
CA ASP A 125 -39.84 -12.35 -13.35
C ASP A 125 -40.10 -11.52 -12.06
N THR A 126 -39.06 -10.86 -11.51
CA THR A 126 -39.22 -9.97 -10.34
C THR A 126 -39.91 -8.67 -10.70
N ALA A 127 -39.58 -8.06 -11.84
CA ALA A 127 -40.25 -6.85 -12.32
C ALA A 127 -41.73 -7.12 -12.63
N ASP A 128 -42.02 -8.26 -13.27
CA ASP A 128 -43.38 -8.72 -13.56
C ASP A 128 -44.16 -9.02 -12.27
N ALA A 129 -43.52 -9.63 -11.27
CA ALA A 129 -44.14 -9.87 -9.96
C ALA A 129 -44.44 -8.56 -9.21
N ILE A 130 -43.56 -7.56 -9.29
CA ILE A 130 -43.80 -6.23 -8.71
C ILE A 130 -44.96 -5.53 -9.44
N ALA A 131 -44.98 -5.58 -10.78
CA ALA A 131 -46.06 -5.00 -11.56
C ALA A 131 -47.40 -5.68 -11.27
N TYR A 132 -47.42 -7.02 -11.17
CA TYR A 132 -48.61 -7.77 -10.80
C TYR A 132 -49.07 -7.47 -9.36
N GLN A 133 -48.13 -7.29 -8.43
CA GLN A 133 -48.46 -6.89 -7.07
C GLN A 133 -49.03 -5.47 -7.03
N GLN A 134 -48.51 -4.53 -7.83
CA GLN A 134 -49.07 -3.19 -7.99
C GLN A 134 -50.46 -3.25 -8.61
N GLU A 135 -50.66 -4.05 -9.65
CA GLU A 135 -51.97 -4.25 -10.28
C GLU A 135 -52.98 -4.88 -9.31
N ILE A 136 -52.56 -5.86 -8.50
CA ILE A 136 -53.37 -6.38 -7.39
C ILE A 136 -53.65 -5.28 -6.38
N SER A 137 -52.68 -4.46 -6.00
CA SER A 137 -52.88 -3.38 -5.01
C SER A 137 -53.87 -2.33 -5.53
N ASP A 138 -53.81 -2.02 -6.82
CA ASP A 138 -54.74 -1.14 -7.52
C ASP A 138 -56.15 -1.76 -7.63
N MET A 139 -56.25 -3.07 -7.92
CA MET A 139 -57.52 -3.79 -8.02
C MET A 139 -58.17 -4.12 -6.66
N LEU A 140 -57.37 -4.45 -5.64
CA LEU A 140 -57.85 -4.76 -4.28
C LEU A 140 -58.31 -3.50 -3.54
N GLY A 141 -58.08 -2.32 -4.11
CA GLY A 141 -58.60 -1.07 -3.60
C GLY A 141 -57.68 -0.49 -2.54
N GLY A 142 -56.77 0.36 -3.01
CA GLY A 142 -56.04 1.30 -2.19
C GLY A 142 -56.13 2.73 -2.70
N LYS A 143 -57.23 3.13 -3.37
CA LYS A 143 -57.57 4.56 -3.35
C LYS A 143 -58.01 4.85 -1.92
N ILE A 144 -57.05 5.20 -1.07
CA ILE A 144 -57.31 5.93 0.15
C ILE A 144 -58.30 7.04 -0.26
N SER A 145 -59.47 7.11 0.38
CA SER A 145 -60.38 8.22 0.10
C SER A 145 -59.61 9.50 0.34
N THR A 146 -59.83 10.57 -0.42
CA THR A 146 -59.18 11.87 -0.13
C THR A 146 -59.34 12.28 1.33
N GLN A 147 -60.41 11.81 1.99
CA GLN A 147 -60.68 12.01 3.40
C GLN A 147 -59.79 11.17 4.34
N ASP A 148 -59.50 9.92 3.96
CA ASP A 148 -58.58 9.04 4.69
C ASP A 148 -57.11 9.51 4.48
N GLU A 149 -56.82 10.12 3.32
CA GLU A 149 -55.52 10.75 3.01
C GLU A 149 -55.32 12.00 3.89
N GLU A 150 -56.36 12.84 4.02
CA GLU A 150 -56.37 13.98 4.96
C GLU A 150 -56.16 13.53 6.41
N GLU A 151 -56.83 12.45 6.85
CA GLU A 151 -56.74 11.95 8.23
C GLU A 151 -55.33 11.39 8.54
N VAL A 152 -54.70 10.74 7.56
CA VAL A 152 -53.30 10.27 7.66
C VAL A 152 -52.31 11.42 7.61
N GLU A 153 -52.54 12.44 6.79
CA GLU A 153 -51.71 13.66 6.76
C GLU A 153 -51.79 14.43 8.09
N ASP A 154 -52.98 14.51 8.70
CA ASP A 154 -53.20 15.11 10.02
C ASP A 154 -52.50 14.31 11.14
N GLU A 155 -52.58 12.97 11.13
CA GLU A 155 -51.85 12.12 12.09
C GLU A 155 -50.33 12.26 11.93
N LEU A 156 -49.84 12.37 10.68
CA LEU A 156 -48.43 12.60 10.40
C LEU A 156 -47.98 13.96 10.93
N ALA A 157 -48.76 15.02 10.69
CA ALA A 157 -48.47 16.35 11.21
C ALA A 157 -48.47 16.40 12.74
N ALA A 158 -49.36 15.64 13.40
CA ALA A 158 -49.38 15.51 14.86
C ALA A 158 -48.13 14.80 15.39
N LEU A 159 -47.69 13.71 14.75
CA LEU A 159 -46.45 13.00 15.10
C LEU A 159 -45.21 13.87 14.85
N GLU A 160 -45.18 14.62 13.76
CA GLU A 160 -44.10 15.58 13.48
C GLU A 160 -44.06 16.70 14.52
N ALA A 161 -45.21 17.20 14.99
CA ALA A 161 -45.29 18.20 16.06
C ALA A 161 -44.84 17.63 17.42
N GLU A 162 -45.16 16.37 17.71
CA GLU A 162 -44.71 15.66 18.91
C GLU A 162 -43.18 15.43 18.90
N VAL A 163 -42.63 15.06 17.74
CA VAL A 163 -41.18 14.87 17.54
C VAL A 163 -40.42 16.21 17.49
N ALA A 164 -41.00 17.24 16.88
CA ALA A 164 -40.41 18.58 16.79
C ALA A 164 -40.59 19.41 18.08
N GLY A 165 -41.43 18.97 19.02
CA GLY A 165 -41.57 19.60 20.33
C GLY A 165 -42.25 20.96 20.32
N VAL A 166 -43.18 21.23 19.39
CA VAL A 166 -43.94 22.48 19.38
C VAL A 166 -45.12 22.36 20.36
N GLY A 167 -44.82 22.50 21.64
CA GLY A 167 -45.81 22.38 22.72
C GLY A 167 -45.21 22.26 24.12
N ARG A 168 -43.90 21.99 24.24
CA ARG A 168 -43.17 22.23 25.50
C ARG A 168 -42.64 23.66 25.47
N GLU A 169 -43.33 24.57 26.17
CA GLU A 169 -42.67 25.76 26.72
C GLU A 169 -41.47 25.27 27.53
N LEU A 170 -40.27 25.44 26.96
CA LEU A 170 -39.03 25.22 27.68
C LEU A 170 -39.04 26.16 28.90
N PRO A 171 -38.82 25.65 30.12
CA PRO A 171 -38.95 26.46 31.32
C PRO A 171 -37.98 27.64 31.27
N THR A 172 -38.51 28.85 31.49
CA THR A 172 -37.75 30.08 31.58
C THR A 172 -36.71 29.95 32.70
N VAL A 173 -35.44 30.04 32.34
CA VAL A 173 -34.32 29.97 33.29
C VAL A 173 -34.50 31.09 34.34
N PRO A 174 -34.48 30.80 35.65
CA PRO A 174 -34.68 31.82 36.69
C PRO A 174 -33.67 32.95 36.57
N ASN A 175 -34.16 34.18 36.42
CA ASN A 175 -33.35 35.40 36.33
C ASN A 175 -33.17 35.99 37.73
N ASP A 176 -32.61 35.22 38.66
CA ASP A 176 -32.27 35.71 39.99
C ASP A 176 -30.90 36.39 39.96
N ARG A 177 -30.90 37.71 40.19
CA ARG A 177 -29.67 38.48 40.42
C ARG A 177 -29.09 38.06 41.76
N LEU A 178 -28.04 37.26 41.73
CA LEU A 178 -27.17 37.01 42.88
C LEU A 178 -26.09 38.11 43.00
N PRO A 179 -25.62 38.42 44.22
CA PRO A 179 -25.03 39.72 44.58
C PRO A 179 -23.69 40.02 43.91
N GLU A 180 -23.42 41.30 43.65
CA GLU A 180 -22.13 41.81 43.17
C GLU A 180 -21.02 41.54 44.20
N ALA A 181 -20.11 40.63 43.88
CA ALA A 181 -18.84 40.46 44.59
C ALA A 181 -17.69 41.00 43.72
N GLU A 182 -17.08 42.04 44.27
CA GLU A 182 -15.88 42.80 43.89
C GLU A 182 -14.94 42.16 42.84
N ARG A 183 -14.76 42.88 41.71
CA ARG A 183 -13.65 42.64 40.79
C ARG A 183 -12.35 43.15 41.41
N ASN A 184 -11.54 42.25 41.96
CA ASN A 184 -10.12 42.48 42.20
C ASN A 184 -9.28 41.64 41.24
N ALA A 185 -8.56 42.38 40.38
CA ALA A 185 -7.24 42.13 39.80
C ALA A 185 -6.88 40.76 39.18
N GLU A 186 -6.05 40.86 38.13
CA GLU A 186 -5.21 39.78 37.56
C GLU A 186 -5.81 38.98 36.39
N SER A 187 -6.28 39.70 35.36
CA SER A 187 -6.04 39.24 34.00
C SER A 187 -4.53 39.21 33.74
N GLN A 188 -3.98 38.00 33.79
CA GLN A 188 -2.66 37.65 33.25
C GLN A 188 -2.64 37.98 31.75
N ALA A 189 -2.22 39.20 31.45
CA ALA A 189 -1.81 39.61 30.11
C ALA A 189 -0.45 38.98 29.81
N GLU A 190 -0.49 38.06 28.85
CA GLU A 190 0.55 37.66 27.91
C GLU A 190 1.86 38.46 28.02
N ARG A 191 2.89 37.78 28.51
CA ARG A 191 4.27 38.23 28.43
C ARG A 191 4.85 37.89 27.05
N GLN A 192 5.26 38.98 26.38
CA GLN A 192 6.42 39.14 25.48
C GLN A 192 6.25 38.88 23.98
N PRO A 193 6.44 39.93 23.15
CA PRO A 193 7.23 39.84 21.94
C PRO A 193 8.70 40.18 22.22
N GLU A 194 9.58 39.37 21.65
CA GLU A 194 11.03 39.54 21.64
C GLU A 194 11.43 40.90 21.03
N ARG A 195 12.15 41.74 21.79
CA ARG A 195 12.96 42.84 21.25
C ARG A 195 14.43 42.41 21.23
N GLN A 196 14.87 42.13 20.02
CA GLN A 196 16.11 42.61 19.39
C GLN A 196 17.41 42.62 20.21
N ALA A 197 18.40 41.96 19.60
CA ALA A 197 19.81 41.96 19.94
C ALA A 197 20.42 43.35 20.21
N MET A 198 21.39 43.34 21.13
CA MET A 198 22.66 44.10 21.18
C MET A 198 22.75 45.47 20.50
N LEU A 199 23.10 46.50 21.28
CA LEU A 199 24.25 47.41 21.10
C LEU A 199 23.98 48.79 21.73
N ALA A 200 24.71 49.10 22.81
CA ALA A 200 25.37 50.39 23.13
C ALA A 200 25.80 50.38 24.61
#